data_AF-A0A923UHP5-F1
#
_entry.id   AF-A0A923UHP5-F1
#
_cell.length_a   1.000
_cell.length_b   1.000
_cell.length_c   1.000
_cell.angle_alpha   90.00
_cell.angle_beta   90.00
_cell.angle_gamma   90.00
#
_symmetry.space_group_name_H-M   'P 1'
#
loop_
_entity.id
_entity.type
_entity.pdbx_description
1 polymer ?
#
loop_
_entity_poly.entity_id
_entity_poly.type
_entity_poly.pdbx_seq_one_letter_code
_entity_poly.pdbx_strand_id
1 'polypeptide(L)'
;MLSKTIKYLVLTVTIFLWLQAYSPLIYKSSGFFPDDYRYGDLYRLSYLSQFKEKSAHCVSTLEGNTEKSPIHLYVIGDSFTEEERVGKIDFKAEKYTYIHWAKNDNIQLDTTMK
;
A
#
# COMPACT_ATOMS: atom_id res chain seq x y z
N MET A 1 22.65 -6.42 -42.60
CA MET A 1 21.33 -6.03 -42.07
C MET A 1 20.97 -6.80 -40.78
N LEU A 2 21.18 -8.12 -40.73
CA LEU A 2 20.87 -8.99 -39.58
C LEU A 2 21.40 -8.49 -38.21
N SER A 3 22.63 -7.97 -38.16
CA SER A 3 23.24 -7.41 -36.94
C SER A 3 22.47 -6.18 -36.39
N LYS A 4 21.95 -5.31 -37.27
CA LYS A 4 21.16 -4.15 -36.84
C LYS A 4 19.82 -4.63 -36.26
N THR A 5 19.17 -5.58 -36.93
CA THR A 5 17.90 -6.15 -36.46
C THR A 5 18.03 -6.80 -35.09
N ILE A 6 19.08 -7.61 -34.88
CA ILE A 6 19.35 -8.23 -33.56
C ILE A 6 19.60 -7.16 -32.50
N LYS A 7 20.38 -6.11 -32.83
CA LYS A 7 20.66 -5.01 -31.89
C LYS A 7 19.38 -4.31 -31.45
N TYR A 8 18.46 -4.01 -32.38
CA TYR A 8 17.18 -3.40 -32.05
C TYR A 8 16.27 -4.36 -31.28
N LEU A 9 16.26 -5.66 -31.59
CA LEU A 9 15.51 -6.66 -30.84
C LEU A 9 15.96 -6.71 -29.38
N VAL A 10 17.28 -6.81 -29.15
CA VAL A 10 17.87 -6.81 -27.81
C VAL A 10 17.53 -5.51 -27.08
N LEU A 11 17.66 -4.36 -27.74
CA LEU A 11 17.33 -3.07 -27.13
C LEU A 11 15.86 -3.00 -26.70
N THR A 12 14.92 -3.43 -27.56
CA THR A 12 13.49 -3.44 -27.26
C THR A 12 13.18 -4.36 -26.09
N VAL A 13 13.74 -5.56 -26.04
CA VAL A 13 13.56 -6.50 -24.92
C VAL A 13 14.11 -5.91 -23.62
N THR A 14 15.29 -5.30 -23.66
CA THR A 14 15.90 -4.68 -22.47
C THR A 14 15.06 -3.52 -21.95
N ILE A 15 14.57 -2.63 -22.84
CA ILE A 15 13.69 -1.52 -22.44
C ILE A 15 12.40 -2.08 -21.83
N PHE A 16 11.81 -3.10 -22.44
CA PHE A 16 10.60 -3.74 -21.92
C PHE A 16 10.84 -4.32 -20.52
N LEU A 17 11.90 -5.10 -20.32
CA LEU A 17 12.26 -5.66 -19.02
C LEU A 17 12.55 -4.57 -17.97
N TRP A 18 13.25 -3.49 -18.38
CA TRP A 18 13.53 -2.36 -17.50
C TRP A 18 12.26 -1.66 -17.05
N LEU A 19 11.32 -1.39 -17.96
CA LEU A 19 10.04 -0.77 -17.63
C LEU A 19 9.21 -1.66 -16.69
N GLN A 20 9.18 -2.97 -16.91
CA GLN A 20 8.48 -3.91 -16.02
C GLN A 20 9.13 -3.95 -14.63
N ALA A 21 10.45 -3.88 -14.53
CA ALA A 21 11.15 -3.96 -13.25
C ALA A 21 11.11 -2.66 -12.43
N TYR A 22 11.18 -1.50 -13.10
CA TYR A 22 11.39 -0.21 -12.43
C TYR A 22 10.18 0.73 -12.45
N SER A 23 9.12 0.43 -13.20
CA SER A 23 7.89 1.23 -13.17
C SER A 23 6.80 0.51 -12.37
N PRO A 24 6.46 0.97 -11.15
CA PRO A 24 5.38 0.39 -10.35
C PRO A 24 4.04 0.38 -11.09
N LEU A 25 3.80 1.40 -11.93
CA LEU A 25 2.55 1.56 -12.67
C LEU A 25 2.38 0.49 -13.76
N ILE A 26 3.45 0.19 -14.48
CA ILE A 26 3.47 -0.84 -15.53
C ILE A 26 3.46 -2.23 -14.90
N TYR A 27 4.27 -2.44 -13.84
CA TYR A 27 4.35 -3.71 -13.13
C TYR A 27 2.97 -4.14 -12.60
N LYS A 28 2.27 -3.23 -11.88
CA LYS A 28 0.94 -3.49 -11.29
C LYS A 28 -0.17 -3.72 -12.32
N SER A 29 -0.08 -3.10 -13.50
CA SER A 29 -1.15 -3.18 -14.52
C SER A 29 -0.98 -4.35 -15.49
N SER A 30 0.21 -4.92 -15.61
CA SER A 30 0.52 -5.93 -16.63
C SER A 30 -0.12 -7.30 -16.36
N GLY A 31 -0.32 -7.67 -15.09
CA GLY A 31 -0.79 -9.02 -14.69
C GLY A 31 0.17 -10.17 -15.06
N PHE A 32 1.33 -9.86 -15.65
CA PHE A 32 2.31 -10.85 -16.13
C PHE A 32 3.16 -11.43 -15.00
N PHE A 33 3.37 -10.66 -13.93
CA PHE A 33 4.11 -11.08 -12.75
C PHE A 33 3.18 -11.16 -11.54
N PRO A 34 3.42 -12.09 -10.59
CA PRO A 34 2.75 -12.06 -9.30
C PRO A 34 2.97 -10.68 -8.68
N ASP A 35 1.94 -10.10 -8.08
CA ASP A 35 1.98 -8.73 -7.52
C ASP A 35 2.80 -8.68 -6.22
N ASP A 36 4.08 -9.03 -6.30
CA ASP A 36 5.03 -9.05 -5.16
C ASP A 36 5.10 -7.66 -4.51
N TYR A 37 4.82 -6.60 -5.28
CA TYR A 37 4.80 -5.22 -4.81
C TYR A 37 3.74 -4.99 -3.73
N ARG A 38 2.53 -5.55 -3.86
CA ARG A 38 1.47 -5.39 -2.85
C ARG A 38 1.66 -6.30 -1.64
N TYR A 39 2.32 -7.43 -1.82
CA TYR A 39 2.44 -8.43 -0.77
C TYR A 39 3.69 -8.24 0.12
N GLY A 40 4.58 -7.32 -0.24
CA GLY A 40 5.73 -6.93 0.57
C GLY A 40 6.99 -7.77 0.29
N ASP A 41 8.10 -7.32 0.87
CA ASP A 41 9.43 -7.92 0.73
C ASP A 41 9.51 -9.37 1.25
N LEU A 42 8.75 -9.69 2.30
CA LEU A 42 8.66 -11.03 2.87
C LEU A 42 7.74 -11.98 2.09
N TYR A 43 7.00 -11.49 1.09
CA TYR A 43 6.07 -12.32 0.32
C TYR A 43 6.75 -13.53 -0.30
N ARG A 44 7.91 -13.34 -0.91
CA ARG A 44 8.64 -14.45 -1.58
C ARG A 44 9.12 -15.51 -0.59
N LEU A 45 9.44 -15.12 0.64
CA LEU A 45 9.84 -16.05 1.70
C LEU A 45 8.65 -16.85 2.23
N SER A 46 7.43 -16.31 2.11
CA SER A 46 6.17 -16.93 2.54
C SER A 46 5.34 -17.52 1.38
N TYR A 47 5.80 -17.42 0.13
CA TYR A 47 5.04 -17.80 -1.07
C TYR A 47 4.97 -19.31 -1.35
N LEU A 48 5.50 -20.16 -0.46
CA LEU A 48 5.35 -21.61 -0.59
C LEU A 48 3.87 -21.97 -0.42
N SER A 49 3.30 -22.64 -1.43
CA SER A 49 1.88 -22.97 -1.49
C SER A 49 1.35 -23.71 -0.25
N GLN A 50 2.20 -24.52 0.38
CA GLN A 50 1.88 -25.26 1.61
C GLN A 50 1.73 -24.40 2.87
N PHE A 51 2.24 -23.16 2.87
CA PHE A 51 2.15 -22.22 3.99
C PHE A 51 1.19 -21.05 3.71
N LYS A 52 0.51 -21.05 2.55
CA LYS A 52 -0.49 -20.03 2.24
C LYS A 52 -1.75 -20.28 3.03
N GLU A 53 -2.00 -19.45 4.03
CA GLU A 53 -3.28 -19.37 4.69
C GLU A 53 -4.29 -18.65 3.77
N LYS A 54 -5.56 -19.05 3.81
CA LYS A 54 -6.59 -18.35 3.04
C LYS A 54 -6.75 -16.95 3.64
N SER A 55 -6.44 -15.93 2.85
CA SER A 55 -6.74 -14.53 3.18
C SER A 55 -8.23 -14.39 3.48
N ALA A 56 -8.57 -14.12 4.74
CA ALA A 56 -9.91 -13.68 5.10
C ALA A 56 -10.01 -12.17 4.84
N HIS A 57 -11.08 -11.74 4.17
CA HIS A 57 -11.39 -10.31 4.16
C HIS A 57 -11.69 -9.89 5.59
N CYS A 58 -10.91 -8.94 6.11
CA CYS A 58 -11.23 -8.28 7.36
C CYS A 58 -12.55 -7.54 7.16
N VAL A 59 -13.59 -7.96 7.88
CA VAL A 59 -14.87 -7.25 7.90
C VAL A 59 -14.63 -5.97 8.67
N SER A 60 -15.08 -4.83 8.14
CA SER A 60 -15.01 -3.57 8.89
C SER A 60 -15.69 -3.76 10.23
N THR A 61 -14.98 -3.44 11.31
CA THR A 61 -15.49 -3.53 12.69
C THR A 61 -16.62 -2.54 12.95
N LEU A 62 -16.82 -1.56 12.06
CA LEU A 62 -17.91 -0.60 12.12
C LEU A 62 -19.00 -0.99 11.13
N GLU A 63 -20.02 -1.67 11.64
CA GLU A 63 -21.23 -1.99 10.88
C GLU A 63 -22.04 -0.71 10.61
N GLY A 64 -22.30 -0.40 9.32
CA GLY A 64 -23.27 0.61 8.92
C GLY A 64 -22.91 2.07 9.21
N ASN A 65 -23.91 2.95 9.09
CA ASN A 65 -23.80 4.39 9.28
C ASN A 65 -23.79 4.73 10.78
N THR A 66 -22.67 4.42 11.44
CA THR A 66 -22.54 4.63 12.88
C THR A 66 -22.29 6.10 13.20
N GLU A 67 -22.98 6.66 14.19
CA GLU A 67 -22.75 8.03 14.64
C GLU A 67 -21.28 8.23 15.05
N LYS A 68 -20.69 9.30 14.52
CA LYS A 68 -19.31 9.68 14.84
C LYS A 68 -19.29 10.37 16.20
N SER A 69 -18.32 10.02 17.02
CA SER A 69 -18.03 10.76 18.25
C SER A 69 -17.27 12.04 17.91
N PRO A 70 -17.43 13.12 18.72
CA PRO A 70 -16.73 14.39 18.56
C PRO A 70 -15.26 14.26 18.99
N ILE A 71 -14.54 13.36 18.32
CA ILE A 71 -13.15 12.98 18.59
C ILE A 71 -12.33 13.33 17.35
N HIS A 72 -11.22 14.02 17.57
CA HIS A 72 -10.16 14.18 16.57
C HIS A 72 -9.09 13.11 16.83
N LEU A 73 -9.05 12.07 16.00
CA LEU A 73 -8.09 10.99 16.09
C LEU A 73 -6.84 11.30 15.27
N TYR A 74 -5.69 11.27 15.93
CA TYR A 74 -4.38 11.38 15.30
C TYR A 74 -3.67 10.03 15.40
N VAL A 75 -3.31 9.45 14.26
CA VAL A 75 -2.53 8.21 14.19
C VAL A 75 -1.13 8.57 13.73
N ILE A 76 -0.15 8.29 14.59
CA ILE A 76 1.27 8.48 14.29
C ILE A 76 1.91 7.11 14.21
N GLY A 77 2.45 6.75 13.06
CA GLY A 77 3.01 5.41 12.87
C GLY A 77 3.80 5.26 11.59
N ASP A 78 4.04 4.02 11.20
CA ASP A 78 4.82 3.64 10.02
C ASP A 78 3.91 2.96 8.98
N SER A 79 4.50 2.11 8.14
CA SER A 79 3.81 1.34 7.11
C SER A 79 2.65 0.48 7.63
N PHE A 80 2.60 0.15 8.93
CA PHE A 80 1.48 -0.59 9.52
C PHE A 80 0.21 0.26 9.72
N THR A 81 0.34 1.59 9.65
CA THR A 81 -0.75 2.56 9.87
C THR A 81 -1.15 3.34 8.62
N GLU A 82 -0.63 2.94 7.45
CA GLU A 82 -0.98 3.55 6.18
C GLU A 82 -2.44 3.28 5.77
N GLU A 83 -2.96 4.09 4.85
CA GLU A 83 -4.37 4.11 4.45
C GLU A 83 -4.87 2.76 3.88
N GLU A 84 -3.96 1.94 3.35
CA GLU A 84 -4.27 0.59 2.86
C GLU A 84 -4.45 -0.45 4.00
N ARG A 85 -4.11 -0.08 5.24
CA ARG A 85 -4.16 -0.94 6.44
C ARG A 85 -5.16 -0.41 7.47
N VAL A 86 -5.10 0.89 7.73
CA VAL A 86 -5.88 1.57 8.77
C VAL A 86 -6.34 2.91 8.21
N GLY A 87 -7.66 3.10 8.18
CA GLY A 87 -8.28 4.28 7.59
C GLY A 87 -9.35 4.90 8.49
N LYS A 88 -9.87 6.05 8.04
CA LYS A 88 -10.94 6.77 8.74
C LYS A 88 -12.19 5.90 8.98
N ILE A 89 -12.45 4.95 8.09
CA ILE A 89 -13.62 4.06 8.17
C ILE A 89 -13.54 3.04 9.32
N ASP A 90 -12.37 2.88 9.94
CA ASP A 90 -12.16 1.92 11.02
C ASP A 90 -12.44 2.52 12.41
N PHE A 91 -12.69 3.84 12.49
CA PHE A 91 -12.90 4.55 13.75
C PHE A 91 -14.14 5.44 13.76
N LYS A 92 -14.81 5.55 14.92
CA LYS A 92 -15.92 6.48 15.15
C LYS A 92 -15.44 7.90 15.46
N ALA A 93 -14.48 8.41 14.69
CA ALA A 93 -13.91 9.74 14.90
C ALA A 93 -14.50 10.75 13.89
N GLU A 94 -14.82 11.95 14.36
CA GLU A 94 -15.23 13.06 13.51
C GLU A 94 -14.12 13.43 12.52
N LYS A 95 -12.89 13.55 13.05
CA LYS A 95 -11.67 13.80 12.27
C LYS A 95 -10.67 12.67 12.46
N TYR A 96 -9.98 12.34 11.38
CA TYR A 96 -8.90 11.36 11.32
C TYR A 96 -7.72 12.01 10.61
N THR A 97 -6.57 11.99 11.25
CA THR A 97 -5.32 12.51 10.71
C THR A 97 -4.24 11.44 10.87
N TYR A 98 -3.66 10.99 9.77
CA TYR A 98 -2.51 10.10 9.77
C TYR A 98 -1.22 10.91 9.56
N ILE A 99 -0.20 10.63 10.38
CA ILE A 99 1.13 11.22 10.27
C ILE A 99 2.15 10.07 10.27
N HIS A 100 2.89 9.94 9.18
CA HIS A 100 3.99 8.98 9.12
C HIS A 100 5.14 9.48 10.03
N TRP A 101 5.70 8.62 10.89
CA TRP A 101 6.70 8.97 11.91
C TRP A 101 7.96 9.67 11.35
N ALA A 102 8.33 9.35 10.11
CA ALA A 102 9.45 10.00 9.41
C ALA A 102 9.13 11.43 8.90
N LYS A 103 7.91 11.91 9.04
CA LYS A 103 7.51 13.29 8.71
C LYS A 103 7.43 14.12 9.98
N ASN A 104 8.08 15.28 9.96
CA ASN A 104 7.91 16.28 11.01
C ASN A 104 6.62 17.06 10.75
N ASP A 105 5.66 16.93 11.66
CA ASP A 105 4.42 17.71 11.64
C ASP A 105 4.17 18.29 13.04
N ASN A 106 3.72 19.54 13.11
CA ASN A 106 3.44 20.21 14.38
C ASN A 106 1.96 20.06 14.71
N ILE A 107 1.64 19.26 15.74
CA ILE A 107 0.27 19.08 16.22
C ILE A 107 0.04 20.01 17.42
N GLN A 108 -0.92 20.92 17.31
CA GLN A 108 -1.40 21.72 18.44
C GLN A 108 -2.68 21.10 18.99
N LEU A 109 -2.61 20.56 20.21
CA LEU A 109 -3.75 19.95 20.88
C LEU A 109 -4.68 21.03 21.45
N ASP A 110 -5.98 20.87 21.22
CA ASP A 110 -6.99 21.68 21.90
C ASP A 110 -7.10 21.24 23.36
N THR A 111 -6.86 22.17 24.28
CA THR A 111 -6.91 21.93 25.74
C THR A 111 -8.12 22.58 26.40
N THR A 112 -9.04 23.13 25.61
CA THR A 112 -10.19 23.89 26.11
C THR A 112 -11.39 23.03 26.49
N MET A 113 -11.46 21.79 26.02
CA MET A 113 -12.48 20.83 26.44
C MET A 113 -11.92 19.91 27.53
N LYS A 114 -12.58 19.90 28.69
CA LYS A 114 -12.22 19.11 29.88
C LYS A 114 -13.39 18.24 30.29
#